data_AF-A0A918XI73-F1
#
_entry.id   AF-A0A918XI73-F1
#
_cell.length_a   1.000
_cell.length_b   1.000
_cell.length_c   1.000
_cell.angle_alpha   90.00
_cell.angle_beta   90.00
_cell.angle_gamma   90.00
#
_symmetry.space_group_name_H-M   'P 1'
#
loop_
_entity.id
_entity.type
_entity.pdbx_description
1 polymer ?
#
loop_
_entity_poly.entity_id
_entity_poly.type
_entity_poly.pdbx_seq_one_letter_code
_entity_poly.pdbx_strand_id
1 'polypeptide(L)'
;MQGITSRWLLRMLPWVQARGGAYRVNRRLVYTVGDGRVTCVNTGADMSVVPAELRELPTLRDFGDDSVLEALASRFEQREFEPGETIVEAGRARDGVHVIAHGKVNRIGQGKYGDPVVLDVLAGGAHFGEEVLAGSEEPWDFTAKAVTRCTVLTLPNRVLGELNGQAEALREHARNVRSRLRDPDGGHGESAIDLSSGHAGEPVLPGTFVDYERSPREYELSVAQTVLRVHTRVADLYNEPMNQVEQQLRLTIEALRERQEHEMVNNREFGLLHNADLSQRIQPRSGPPGPDDLDQLLATVWKEPGFMLAHPRTIAAFGRECSRRGIYPQSVDMSGHQVPSWRGVPMLPCNKIPVTKARTSSILLMRTGEQNRGVIGLHQTGIPDEYQPGLSVRFMGINEQAIISYLVSTYYSAAVLVPDALGVLEDVELGRED
;
A
#
# COMPACT_ATOMS: atom_id res chain seq x y z
N MET A 1 -2.01 33.06 -8.33
CA MET A 1 -0.95 32.09 -7.99
C MET A 1 -1.26 31.37 -6.67
N GLN A 2 -2.44 30.77 -6.55
CA GLN A 2 -2.78 29.88 -5.43
C GLN A 2 -2.48 28.46 -5.92
N GLY A 3 -1.37 27.86 -5.49
CA GLY A 3 -1.08 26.46 -5.89
C GLY A 3 0.37 26.02 -5.91
N ILE A 4 1.34 26.93 -5.88
CA ILE A 4 2.76 26.56 -5.80
C ILE A 4 3.08 26.19 -4.34
N THR A 5 3.53 24.96 -4.14
CA THR A 5 3.91 24.43 -2.82
C THR A 5 5.43 24.27 -2.74
N SER A 6 5.94 23.96 -1.54
CA SER A 6 7.37 23.70 -1.35
C SER A 6 7.86 22.44 -2.08
N ARG A 7 6.94 21.54 -2.48
CA ARG A 7 7.21 20.27 -3.17
C ARG A 7 8.33 19.45 -2.54
N TRP A 8 8.23 19.26 -1.22
CA TRP A 8 9.28 18.61 -0.44
C TRP A 8 9.60 17.20 -0.95
N LEU A 9 8.61 16.45 -1.42
CA LEU A 9 8.86 15.10 -1.93
C LEU A 9 9.81 15.12 -3.14
N LEU A 10 9.56 16.00 -4.11
CA LEU A 10 10.39 16.09 -5.32
C LEU A 10 11.81 16.58 -5.01
N ARG A 11 11.97 17.43 -3.99
CA ARG A 11 13.25 17.97 -3.54
C ARG A 11 14.08 16.98 -2.75
N MET A 12 13.43 16.15 -1.94
CA MET A 12 14.10 15.24 -1.00
C MET A 12 14.36 13.86 -1.59
N LEU A 13 13.59 13.45 -2.61
CA LEU A 13 13.83 12.16 -3.26
C LEU A 13 15.10 12.20 -4.12
N PRO A 14 15.99 11.22 -3.97
CA PRO A 14 17.08 11.01 -4.92
C PRO A 14 16.52 10.44 -6.22
N TRP A 15 16.93 11.03 -7.34
CA TRP A 15 16.46 10.67 -8.67
C TRP A 15 17.45 9.74 -9.37
N VAL A 16 16.93 8.63 -9.91
CA VAL A 16 17.70 7.58 -10.60
C VAL A 16 17.21 7.46 -12.04
N GLN A 17 18.16 7.38 -12.97
CA GLN A 17 17.88 7.26 -14.39
C GLN A 17 17.29 5.88 -14.74
N ALA A 18 16.06 5.84 -15.23
CA ALA A 18 15.43 4.62 -15.75
C ALA A 18 15.76 4.44 -17.24
N ARG A 19 17.00 4.02 -17.54
CA ARG A 19 17.48 3.82 -18.91
C ARG A 19 16.62 2.78 -19.65
N GLY A 20 15.83 3.22 -20.63
CA GLY A 20 14.92 2.35 -21.39
C GLY A 20 13.45 2.49 -21.01
N GLY A 21 13.09 3.43 -20.13
CA GLY A 21 11.70 3.72 -19.79
C GLY A 21 11.11 2.86 -18.67
N ALA A 22 11.86 1.88 -18.16
CA ALA A 22 11.47 1.04 -17.04
C ALA A 22 12.65 0.81 -16.07
N TYR A 23 12.33 0.55 -14.79
CA TYR A 23 13.30 0.18 -13.75
C TYR A 23 12.84 -1.10 -13.04
N ARG A 24 13.65 -2.14 -13.07
CA ARG A 24 13.31 -3.46 -12.51
C ARG A 24 13.84 -3.63 -11.09
N VAL A 25 12.98 -4.06 -10.17
CA VAL A 25 13.32 -4.38 -8.79
C VAL A 25 13.11 -5.87 -8.56
N ASN A 26 14.20 -6.60 -8.30
CA ASN A 26 14.13 -8.00 -7.92
C ASN A 26 14.01 -8.10 -6.39
N ARG A 27 12.96 -8.76 -5.90
CA ARG A 27 12.76 -9.01 -4.47
C ARG A 27 12.79 -10.49 -4.15
N ARG A 28 12.99 -10.77 -2.87
CA ARG A 28 12.83 -12.10 -2.28
C ARG A 28 11.52 -12.11 -1.51
N LEU A 29 10.67 -13.10 -1.76
CA LEU A 29 9.51 -13.35 -0.90
C LEU A 29 9.99 -13.97 0.42
N VAL A 30 9.52 -13.41 1.53
CA VAL A 30 9.72 -13.96 2.86
C VAL A 30 8.34 -14.03 3.51
N TYR A 31 7.87 -15.24 3.78
CA TYR A 31 6.61 -15.50 4.47
C TYR A 31 6.83 -16.63 5.49
N THR A 32 5.96 -16.69 6.50
CA THR A 32 6.08 -17.66 7.60
C THR A 32 4.89 -18.60 7.54
N VAL A 33 5.12 -19.84 7.11
CA VAL A 33 4.09 -20.88 7.12
C VAL A 33 3.92 -21.42 8.55
N GLY A 34 2.68 -21.58 8.98
CA GLY A 34 2.27 -22.24 10.23
C GLY A 34 1.72 -21.34 11.33
N ASP A 35 1.47 -20.05 11.07
CA ASP A 35 0.92 -19.10 12.06
C ASP A 35 -0.61 -18.91 11.99
N GLY A 36 -1.27 -19.57 11.03
CA GLY A 36 -2.72 -19.50 10.80
C GLY A 36 -3.18 -18.24 10.08
N ARG A 37 -2.28 -17.44 9.52
CA ARG A 37 -2.60 -16.18 8.84
C ARG A 37 -2.14 -16.23 7.39
N VAL A 38 -3.02 -15.88 6.48
CA VAL A 38 -2.72 -15.90 5.04
C VAL A 38 -1.97 -14.64 4.64
N THR A 39 -0.68 -14.75 4.33
CA THR A 39 0.10 -13.60 3.85
C THR A 39 -0.40 -13.13 2.47
N CYS A 40 -0.62 -11.82 2.36
CA CYS A 40 -0.98 -11.15 1.12
C CYS A 40 0.16 -10.23 0.69
N VAL A 41 0.32 -10.03 -0.62
CA VAL A 41 1.30 -9.10 -1.20
C VAL A 41 0.58 -8.04 -2.03
N ASN A 42 1.19 -6.85 -2.16
CA ASN A 42 0.65 -5.77 -2.97
C ASN A 42 1.61 -5.31 -4.08
N THR A 43 1.07 -5.15 -5.29
CA THR A 43 1.72 -4.50 -6.42
C THR A 43 0.95 -3.22 -6.73
N GLY A 44 1.42 -2.10 -6.16
CA GLY A 44 0.61 -0.88 -6.16
C GLY A 44 -0.66 -1.08 -5.34
N ALA A 45 -1.81 -0.72 -5.90
CA ALA A 45 -3.11 -0.90 -5.26
C ALA A 45 -3.70 -2.31 -5.40
N ASP A 46 -3.12 -3.16 -6.27
CA ASP A 46 -3.59 -4.52 -6.50
C ASP A 46 -2.96 -5.48 -5.49
N MET A 47 -3.79 -6.27 -4.83
CA MET A 47 -3.39 -7.23 -3.81
C MET A 47 -3.67 -8.66 -4.26
N SER A 48 -2.77 -9.58 -3.90
CA SER A 48 -2.95 -11.00 -4.16
C SER A 48 -2.51 -11.85 -2.96
N VAL A 49 -3.10 -13.03 -2.86
CA VAL A 49 -2.69 -14.05 -1.88
C VAL A 49 -1.43 -14.74 -2.38
N VAL A 50 -0.47 -15.00 -1.50
CA VAL A 50 0.67 -15.85 -1.84
C VAL A 50 0.17 -17.31 -1.95
N PRO A 51 0.36 -18.00 -3.08
CA PRO A 51 -0.18 -19.35 -3.28
C PRO A 51 0.15 -20.36 -2.17
N ALA A 52 1.39 -20.36 -1.71
CA ALA A 52 1.85 -21.27 -0.64
C ALA A 52 1.13 -21.03 0.70
N GLU A 53 0.68 -19.80 0.95
CA GLU A 53 0.04 -19.38 2.21
C GLU A 53 -1.43 -19.78 2.26
N LEU A 54 -2.01 -20.28 1.16
CA LEU A 54 -3.33 -20.89 1.18
C LEU A 54 -3.36 -22.14 2.08
N ARG A 55 -2.21 -22.75 2.39
CA ARG A 55 -2.10 -23.85 3.36
C ARG A 55 -2.37 -23.42 4.81
N GLU A 56 -2.41 -22.12 5.10
CA GLU A 56 -2.87 -21.65 6.41
C GLU A 56 -4.38 -21.84 6.61
N LEU A 57 -5.14 -22.00 5.53
CA LEU A 57 -6.54 -22.40 5.61
C LEU A 57 -6.62 -23.85 6.13
N PRO A 58 -7.37 -24.12 7.21
CA PRO A 58 -7.47 -25.47 7.77
C PRO A 58 -7.83 -26.55 6.75
N THR A 59 -8.69 -26.22 5.78
CA THR A 59 -9.13 -27.13 4.72
C THR A 59 -8.08 -27.43 3.65
N LEU A 60 -6.97 -26.67 3.57
CA LEU A 60 -5.92 -26.80 2.55
C LEU A 60 -4.53 -27.11 3.13
N ARG A 61 -4.40 -27.27 4.45
CA ARG A 61 -3.11 -27.41 5.16
C ARG A 61 -2.19 -28.48 4.58
N ASP A 62 -2.75 -29.66 4.30
CA ASP A 62 -2.00 -30.81 3.80
C ASP A 62 -2.16 -31.00 2.27
N PHE A 63 -2.57 -29.95 1.56
CA PHE A 63 -2.79 -30.02 0.13
C PHE A 63 -1.47 -29.87 -0.64
N GLY A 64 -1.06 -30.94 -1.33
CA GLY A 64 0.28 -31.08 -1.91
C GLY A 64 0.46 -30.54 -3.34
N ASP A 65 -0.61 -30.12 -4.02
CA ASP A 65 -0.52 -29.64 -5.42
C ASP A 65 -0.39 -28.11 -5.47
N ASP A 66 0.85 -27.64 -5.60
CA ASP A 66 1.17 -26.20 -5.71
C ASP A 66 0.53 -25.55 -6.94
N SER A 67 0.32 -26.29 -8.04
CA SER A 67 -0.25 -25.72 -9.28
C SER A 67 -1.72 -25.32 -9.10
N VAL A 68 -2.45 -26.10 -8.29
CA VAL A 68 -3.85 -25.80 -7.94
C VAL A 68 -3.91 -24.66 -6.92
N LEU A 69 -2.96 -24.57 -5.98
CA LEU A 69 -2.86 -23.42 -5.08
C LEU A 69 -2.57 -22.11 -5.85
N GLU A 70 -1.68 -22.15 -6.85
CA GLU A 70 -1.42 -21.03 -7.76
C GLU A 70 -2.68 -20.63 -8.53
N ALA A 71 -3.42 -21.61 -9.06
CA ALA A 71 -4.68 -21.35 -9.75
C ALA A 71 -5.74 -20.74 -8.82
N LEU A 72 -5.89 -21.24 -7.59
CA LEU A 72 -6.81 -20.68 -6.60
C LEU A 72 -6.44 -19.25 -6.23
N ALA A 73 -5.17 -18.98 -5.93
CA ALA A 73 -4.70 -17.66 -5.55
C ALA A 73 -4.98 -16.61 -6.64
N SER A 74 -4.83 -16.98 -7.92
CA SER A 74 -5.12 -16.11 -9.07
C SER A 74 -6.61 -15.76 -9.25
N ARG A 75 -7.51 -16.49 -8.59
CA ARG A 75 -8.97 -16.33 -8.69
C ARG A 75 -9.58 -15.55 -7.53
N PHE A 76 -8.78 -15.12 -6.57
CA PHE A 76 -9.23 -14.18 -5.55
C PHE A 76 -9.54 -12.81 -6.18
N GLU A 77 -10.74 -12.31 -5.94
CA GLU A 77 -11.20 -10.99 -6.36
C GLU A 77 -10.99 -10.00 -5.21
N GLN A 78 -10.31 -8.88 -5.47
CA GLN A 78 -10.14 -7.79 -4.51
C GLN A 78 -11.42 -6.98 -4.34
N ARG A 79 -11.86 -6.79 -3.09
CA ARG A 79 -13.02 -5.95 -2.72
C ARG A 79 -12.61 -4.96 -1.63
N GLU A 80 -12.89 -3.68 -1.86
CA GLU A 80 -12.65 -2.60 -0.91
C GLU A 80 -13.92 -2.28 -0.13
N PHE A 81 -13.78 -2.06 1.18
CA PHE A 81 -14.88 -1.74 2.09
C PHE A 81 -14.54 -0.49 2.91
N GLU A 82 -15.49 0.44 3.00
CA GLU A 82 -15.38 1.61 3.86
C GLU A 82 -15.75 1.29 5.32
N PRO A 83 -15.28 2.10 6.29
CA PRO A 83 -15.64 1.93 7.70
C PRO A 83 -17.17 1.86 7.91
N GLY A 84 -17.62 0.79 8.56
CA GLY A 84 -19.02 0.54 8.84
C GLY A 84 -19.76 -0.25 7.76
N GLU A 85 -19.14 -0.60 6.64
CA GLU A 85 -19.74 -1.48 5.64
C GLU A 85 -19.72 -2.96 6.09
N THR A 86 -20.75 -3.70 5.70
CA THR A 86 -20.89 -5.13 6.01
C THR A 86 -20.28 -5.95 4.89
N ILE A 87 -19.33 -6.82 5.23
CA ILE A 87 -18.69 -7.75 4.29
C ILE A 87 -19.59 -8.97 4.08
N VAL A 88 -20.05 -9.59 5.18
CA VAL A 88 -21.01 -10.69 5.19
C VAL A 88 -22.03 -10.50 6.32
N GLU A 89 -23.25 -11.03 6.12
CA GLU A 89 -24.37 -10.87 7.04
C GLU A 89 -24.86 -12.23 7.54
N ALA A 90 -25.11 -12.31 8.86
CA ALA A 90 -25.61 -13.53 9.49
C ALA A 90 -26.94 -13.99 8.85
N GLY A 91 -27.10 -15.29 8.64
CA GLY A 91 -28.27 -15.90 8.02
C GLY A 91 -28.27 -15.88 6.49
N ARG A 92 -27.35 -15.17 5.82
CA ARG A 92 -27.17 -15.28 4.36
C ARG A 92 -26.34 -16.50 3.99
N ALA A 93 -26.58 -17.04 2.79
CA ALA A 93 -25.75 -18.11 2.24
C ALA A 93 -24.28 -17.65 2.10
N ARG A 94 -23.35 -18.57 2.35
CA ARG A 94 -21.91 -18.30 2.19
C ARG A 94 -21.57 -18.09 0.72
N ASP A 95 -20.99 -16.94 0.42
CA ASP A 95 -20.68 -16.46 -0.93
C ASP A 95 -19.24 -16.75 -1.36
N GLY A 96 -18.34 -17.10 -0.42
CA GLY A 96 -16.97 -17.49 -0.73
C GLY A 96 -16.07 -17.61 0.49
N VAL A 97 -14.77 -17.77 0.21
CA VAL A 97 -13.70 -17.64 1.19
C VAL A 97 -13.22 -16.19 1.18
N HIS A 98 -13.08 -15.57 2.34
CA HIS A 98 -12.62 -14.20 2.47
C HIS A 98 -11.32 -14.15 3.27
N VAL A 99 -10.31 -13.47 2.72
CA VAL A 99 -9.04 -13.17 3.40
C VAL A 99 -8.94 -11.65 3.56
N ILE A 100 -8.72 -11.20 4.78
CA ILE A 100 -8.50 -9.78 5.07
C ILE A 100 -7.04 -9.47 4.71
N ALA A 101 -6.81 -8.89 3.54
CA ALA A 101 -5.48 -8.45 3.15
C ALA A 101 -5.04 -7.22 3.96
N HIS A 102 -5.98 -6.29 4.19
CA HIS A 102 -5.72 -5.07 4.96
C HIS A 102 -6.93 -4.59 5.75
N GLY A 103 -6.68 -3.93 6.88
CA GLY A 103 -7.70 -3.30 7.72
C GLY A 103 -8.16 -4.15 8.91
N LYS A 104 -9.22 -3.70 9.59
CA LYS A 104 -9.81 -4.35 10.77
C LYS A 104 -11.29 -4.61 10.57
N VAL A 105 -11.75 -5.79 10.95
CA VAL A 105 -13.12 -6.26 10.78
C VAL A 105 -13.65 -6.84 12.09
N ASN A 106 -14.80 -6.38 12.55
CA ASN A 106 -15.47 -6.97 13.69
C ASN A 106 -16.33 -8.15 13.24
N ARG A 107 -16.16 -9.28 13.92
CA ARG A 107 -17.07 -10.43 13.85
C ARG A 107 -18.15 -10.24 14.90
N ILE A 108 -19.39 -10.05 14.47
CA ILE A 108 -20.54 -9.72 15.32
C ILE A 108 -21.51 -10.90 15.32
N GLY A 109 -21.82 -11.45 16.49
CA GLY A 109 -22.82 -12.49 16.69
C GLY A 109 -23.99 -12.02 17.55
N GLN A 110 -24.94 -12.91 17.80
CA GLN A 110 -26.01 -12.67 18.78
C GLN A 110 -25.55 -13.07 20.18
N GLY A 111 -25.66 -12.14 21.13
CA GLY A 111 -25.46 -12.41 22.55
C GLY A 111 -26.62 -13.20 23.16
N LYS A 112 -26.44 -13.64 24.42
CA LYS A 112 -27.44 -14.46 25.16
C LYS A 112 -28.83 -13.82 25.29
N TYR A 113 -28.94 -12.50 25.09
CA TYR A 113 -30.18 -11.73 25.19
C TYR A 113 -30.65 -11.17 23.84
N GLY A 114 -30.05 -11.59 22.72
CA GLY A 114 -30.39 -11.14 21.36
C GLY A 114 -29.67 -9.87 20.91
N ASP A 115 -28.94 -9.19 21.79
CA ASP A 115 -28.14 -8.02 21.42
C ASP A 115 -26.93 -8.38 20.55
N PRO A 116 -26.53 -7.53 19.58
CA PRO A 116 -25.31 -7.75 18.80
C PRO A 116 -24.07 -7.61 19.69
N VAL A 117 -23.25 -8.65 19.74
CA VAL A 117 -22.00 -8.68 20.51
C VAL A 117 -20.83 -8.89 19.56
N VAL A 118 -19.76 -8.10 19.72
CA VAL A 118 -18.49 -8.32 19.03
C VAL A 118 -17.86 -9.58 19.62
N LEU A 119 -17.85 -10.66 18.83
CA LEU A 119 -17.25 -11.94 19.19
C LEU A 119 -15.73 -11.90 19.04
N ASP A 120 -15.25 -11.23 17.99
CA ASP A 120 -13.83 -11.19 17.64
C ASP A 120 -13.50 -9.97 16.76
N VAL A 121 -12.21 -9.60 16.70
CA VAL A 121 -11.66 -8.55 15.84
C VAL A 121 -10.60 -9.15 14.93
N LEU A 122 -10.93 -9.26 13.65
CA LEU A 122 -10.06 -9.79 12.62
C LEU A 122 -9.21 -8.67 12.01
N ALA A 123 -7.95 -8.96 11.71
CA ALA A 123 -7.00 -8.03 11.10
C ALA A 123 -6.29 -8.68 9.90
N GLY A 124 -5.34 -7.98 9.29
CA GLY A 124 -4.53 -8.49 8.17
C GLY A 124 -4.06 -9.94 8.34
N GLY A 125 -4.30 -10.75 7.32
CA GLY A 125 -4.02 -12.19 7.26
C GLY A 125 -5.09 -13.10 7.86
N ALA A 126 -6.07 -12.56 8.59
CA ALA A 126 -7.20 -13.36 9.05
C ALA A 126 -8.12 -13.76 7.89
N HIS A 127 -8.73 -14.93 7.99
CA HIS A 127 -9.61 -15.50 6.98
C HIS A 127 -10.88 -16.08 7.60
N PHE A 128 -11.92 -16.24 6.78
CA PHE A 128 -13.16 -16.92 7.15
C PHE A 128 -13.91 -17.41 5.90
N GLY A 129 -14.75 -18.43 6.05
CA GLY A 129 -15.55 -18.96 4.94
C GLY A 129 -14.94 -20.17 4.24
N GLU A 130 -13.83 -20.70 4.73
CA GLU A 130 -13.13 -21.86 4.17
C GLU A 130 -13.99 -23.12 4.12
N GLU A 131 -15.07 -23.21 4.89
CA GLU A 131 -16.02 -24.31 4.89
C GLU A 131 -16.74 -24.47 3.53
N VAL A 132 -16.78 -23.41 2.73
CA VAL A 132 -17.27 -23.42 1.35
C VAL A 132 -16.41 -24.33 0.46
N LEU A 133 -15.10 -24.45 0.73
CA LEU A 133 -14.20 -25.35 0.00
C LEU A 133 -14.59 -26.83 0.19
N ALA A 134 -15.17 -27.16 1.35
CA ALA A 134 -15.71 -28.48 1.65
C ALA A 134 -17.16 -28.68 1.17
N GLY A 135 -17.74 -27.70 0.47
CA GLY A 135 -19.12 -27.73 -0.03
C GLY A 135 -20.16 -27.53 1.06
N SER A 136 -19.88 -26.72 2.10
CA SER A 136 -20.93 -26.33 3.06
C SER A 136 -21.95 -25.40 2.41
N GLU A 137 -23.23 -25.70 2.63
CA GLU A 137 -24.35 -24.80 2.28
C GLU A 137 -24.92 -24.08 3.52
N GLU A 138 -24.30 -24.25 4.69
CA GLU A 138 -24.70 -23.58 5.93
C GLU A 138 -24.56 -22.05 5.75
N PRO A 139 -25.55 -21.24 6.18
CA PRO A 139 -25.45 -19.79 6.12
C PRO A 139 -24.37 -19.25 7.06
N TRP A 140 -24.08 -17.96 6.95
CA TRP A 140 -23.19 -17.26 7.87
C TRP A 140 -23.78 -17.23 9.30
N ASP A 141 -23.01 -17.65 10.30
CA ASP A 141 -23.43 -17.61 11.71
C ASP A 141 -23.20 -16.24 12.37
N PHE A 142 -22.54 -15.32 11.66
CA PHE A 142 -22.12 -14.03 12.16
C PHE A 142 -22.16 -12.98 11.06
N THR A 143 -22.13 -11.71 11.47
CA THR A 143 -21.98 -10.55 10.59
C THR A 143 -20.56 -10.04 10.69
N ALA A 144 -19.87 -9.87 9.56
CA ALA A 144 -18.54 -9.27 9.51
C ALA A 144 -18.67 -7.81 9.06
N LYS A 145 -18.21 -6.86 9.88
CA LYS A 145 -18.35 -5.42 9.62
C LYS A 145 -17.00 -4.73 9.66
N ALA A 146 -16.68 -3.95 8.63
CA ALA A 146 -15.44 -3.18 8.56
C ALA A 146 -15.40 -2.11 9.66
N VAL A 147 -14.30 -2.05 10.42
CA VAL A 147 -14.05 -1.03 11.44
C VAL A 147 -13.23 0.11 10.86
N THR A 148 -12.23 -0.22 10.04
CA THR A 148 -11.45 0.72 9.25
C THR A 148 -11.72 0.51 7.76
N ARG A 149 -11.06 1.26 6.88
CA ARG A 149 -11.03 0.86 5.47
C ARG A 149 -10.36 -0.52 5.38
N CYS A 150 -11.01 -1.45 4.67
CA CYS A 150 -10.55 -2.82 4.55
C CYS A 150 -10.41 -3.21 3.08
N THR A 151 -9.37 -3.97 2.77
CA THR A 151 -9.23 -4.66 1.49
C THR A 151 -9.33 -6.15 1.76
N VAL A 152 -10.35 -6.78 1.18
CA VAL A 152 -10.66 -8.21 1.37
C VAL A 152 -10.51 -8.91 0.04
N LEU A 153 -9.68 -9.94 0.01
CA LEU A 153 -9.55 -10.85 -1.11
C LEU A 153 -10.61 -11.94 -0.94
N THR A 154 -11.53 -12.04 -1.90
CA THR A 154 -12.62 -13.01 -1.86
C THR A 154 -12.45 -14.04 -2.97
N LEU A 155 -12.45 -15.33 -2.64
CA LEU A 155 -12.61 -16.41 -3.60
C LEU A 155 -14.09 -16.78 -3.67
N PRO A 156 -14.82 -16.37 -4.72
CA PRO A 156 -16.26 -16.58 -4.77
C PRO A 156 -16.59 -18.06 -4.97
N ASN A 157 -17.65 -18.53 -4.31
CA ASN A 157 -18.08 -19.93 -4.40
C ASN A 157 -18.39 -20.36 -5.84
N ARG A 158 -18.92 -19.45 -6.67
CA ARG A 158 -19.16 -19.71 -8.11
C ARG A 158 -17.88 -20.14 -8.85
N VAL A 159 -16.73 -19.56 -8.50
CA VAL A 159 -15.45 -19.81 -9.17
C VAL A 159 -14.86 -21.16 -8.77
N LEU A 160 -15.14 -21.63 -7.54
CA LEU A 160 -14.83 -22.99 -7.13
C LEU A 160 -15.59 -24.04 -7.95
N GLY A 161 -16.75 -23.68 -8.51
CA GLY A 161 -17.52 -24.49 -9.45
C GLY A 161 -16.83 -24.71 -10.79
N GLU A 162 -16.05 -23.73 -11.25
CA GLU A 162 -15.47 -23.66 -12.59
C GLU A 162 -14.12 -24.41 -12.74
N LEU A 163 -13.48 -24.76 -11.62
CA LEU A 163 -12.24 -25.56 -11.57
C LEU A 163 -12.54 -27.04 -11.88
N ASN A 164 -13.00 -27.34 -13.09
CA ASN A 164 -13.37 -28.69 -13.52
C ASN A 164 -12.20 -29.69 -13.36
N GLY A 165 -12.48 -30.86 -12.76
CA GLY A 165 -11.53 -31.95 -12.51
C GLY A 165 -10.61 -31.75 -11.29
N GLN A 166 -10.04 -30.56 -11.10
CA GLN A 166 -9.15 -30.24 -9.98
C GLN A 166 -9.93 -29.88 -8.69
N ALA A 167 -11.14 -29.33 -8.81
CA ALA A 167 -12.00 -29.04 -7.67
C ALA A 167 -12.50 -30.28 -6.95
N GLU A 168 -12.58 -31.43 -7.61
CA GLU A 168 -13.13 -32.65 -6.99
C GLU A 168 -12.13 -33.22 -5.97
N ALA A 169 -10.85 -33.34 -6.34
CA ALA A 169 -9.78 -33.71 -5.42
C ALA A 169 -9.65 -32.70 -4.26
N LEU A 170 -9.76 -31.40 -4.56
CA LEU A 170 -9.74 -30.34 -3.56
C LEU A 170 -10.94 -30.44 -2.59
N ARG A 171 -12.15 -30.64 -3.10
CA ARG A 171 -13.37 -30.77 -2.29
C ARG A 171 -13.36 -32.03 -1.45
N GLU A 172 -12.90 -33.15 -2.00
CA GLU A 172 -12.73 -34.39 -1.24
C GLU A 172 -11.72 -34.22 -0.12
N HIS A 173 -10.57 -33.60 -0.40
CA HIS A 173 -9.57 -33.26 0.61
C HIS A 173 -10.17 -32.37 1.71
N ALA A 174 -10.82 -31.27 1.35
CA ALA A 174 -11.44 -30.35 2.29
C ALA A 174 -12.53 -31.01 3.13
N ARG A 175 -13.36 -31.89 2.54
CA ARG A 175 -14.36 -32.68 3.29
C ARG A 175 -13.71 -33.65 4.28
N ASN A 176 -12.66 -34.35 3.87
CA ASN A 176 -11.93 -35.30 4.72
C ASN A 176 -11.23 -34.61 5.89
N VAL A 177 -10.67 -33.42 5.67
CA VAL A 177 -10.08 -32.63 6.76
C VAL A 177 -11.18 -32.11 7.69
N ARG A 178 -12.30 -31.62 7.14
CA ARG A 178 -13.42 -31.13 7.95
C ARG A 178 -14.07 -32.23 8.80
N SER A 179 -14.21 -33.46 8.29
CA SER A 179 -14.74 -34.57 9.09
C SER A 179 -13.82 -34.93 10.24
N ARG A 180 -12.50 -34.93 10.03
CA ARG A 180 -11.49 -35.13 11.10
C ARG A 180 -11.55 -34.02 12.16
N LEU A 181 -11.83 -32.78 11.77
CA LEU A 181 -11.96 -31.65 12.68
C LEU A 181 -13.30 -31.66 13.46
N ARG A 182 -14.35 -32.29 12.92
CA ARG A 182 -15.69 -32.40 13.54
C ARG A 182 -15.83 -33.58 14.51
N ASP A 183 -14.93 -34.55 14.54
CA ASP A 183 -14.97 -35.71 15.43
C ASP A 183 -14.31 -35.39 16.80
N PRO A 184 -15.08 -35.17 17.89
CA PRO A 184 -14.51 -34.76 19.18
C PRO A 184 -14.05 -35.94 20.05
N ASP A 185 -14.26 -37.19 19.61
CA ASP A 185 -14.08 -38.41 20.43
C ASP A 185 -12.82 -39.23 20.09
N GLY A 186 -11.76 -38.56 19.62
CA GLY A 186 -10.41 -39.12 19.57
C GLY A 186 -9.61 -38.75 20.81
N GLY A 187 -9.64 -39.59 21.84
CA GLY A 187 -8.91 -39.39 23.09
C GLY A 187 -7.41 -39.08 22.92
N HIS A 188 -6.93 -38.23 23.84
CA HIS A 188 -5.53 -37.84 24.09
C HIS A 188 -4.92 -36.83 23.11
N GLY A 189 -5.29 -35.56 23.31
CA GLY A 189 -4.51 -34.40 22.90
C GLY A 189 -3.24 -34.23 23.74
N GLU A 190 -2.26 -35.11 23.52
CA GLU A 190 -0.86 -34.69 23.55
C GLU A 190 -0.41 -34.67 22.09
N SER A 191 -0.42 -33.49 21.48
CA SER A 191 0.43 -33.25 20.33
C SER A 191 1.86 -33.49 20.79
N ALA A 192 2.40 -34.65 20.43
CA ALA A 192 3.80 -34.95 20.57
C ALA A 192 4.57 -33.84 19.85
N ILE A 193 5.09 -32.89 20.63
CA ILE A 193 6.17 -32.03 20.20
C ILE A 193 7.33 -32.99 20.00
N ASP A 194 7.65 -33.29 18.75
CA ASP A 194 8.81 -34.09 18.39
C ASP A 194 10.07 -33.26 18.68
N LEU A 195 10.45 -33.23 19.95
CA LEU A 195 11.69 -32.65 20.46
C LEU A 195 12.81 -33.64 20.16
N SER A 196 13.34 -33.57 18.94
CA SER A 196 14.58 -34.25 18.58
C SER A 196 15.78 -33.48 19.16
N SER A 197 16.09 -33.70 20.43
CA SER A 197 17.40 -33.35 21.00
C SER A 197 18.38 -34.51 20.79
N GLY A 198 19.06 -34.54 19.63
CA GLY A 198 20.07 -35.53 19.31
C GLY A 198 21.32 -34.89 18.72
N HIS A 199 22.41 -34.83 19.49
CA HIS A 199 23.73 -34.38 19.04
C HIS A 199 24.54 -35.57 18.49
N ALA A 200 24.23 -36.02 17.27
CA ALA A 200 25.09 -36.94 16.52
C ALA A 200 24.71 -36.97 15.02
N GLY A 201 25.64 -36.55 14.16
CA GLY A 201 25.54 -36.57 12.70
C GLY A 201 25.96 -35.24 12.09
N GLU A 202 26.72 -35.27 10.99
CA GLU A 202 26.94 -34.05 10.17
C GLU A 202 25.57 -33.57 9.68
N PRO A 203 25.08 -32.41 10.13
CA PRO A 203 23.78 -31.93 9.69
C PRO A 203 23.83 -31.68 8.19
N VAL A 204 22.87 -32.23 7.47
CA VAL A 204 22.57 -31.76 6.11
C VAL A 204 22.24 -30.28 6.27
N LEU A 205 23.18 -29.42 5.88
CA LEU A 205 22.96 -27.98 5.85
C LEU A 205 21.68 -27.77 5.04
N PRO A 206 20.65 -27.10 5.59
CA PRO A 206 19.44 -26.85 4.83
C PRO A 206 19.87 -26.11 3.57
N GLY A 207 19.69 -26.76 2.42
CA GLY A 207 19.95 -26.14 1.13
C GLY A 207 19.03 -24.94 1.04
N THR A 208 19.55 -23.75 1.29
CA THR A 208 18.80 -22.52 1.09
C THR A 208 18.66 -22.32 -0.41
N PHE A 209 17.68 -22.98 -1.02
CA PHE A 209 17.13 -22.52 -2.28
C PHE A 209 16.59 -21.12 -2.00
N VAL A 210 17.23 -20.13 -2.61
CA VAL A 210 16.76 -18.74 -2.57
C VAL A 210 15.71 -18.63 -3.65
N ASP A 211 14.44 -18.81 -3.26
CA ASP A 211 13.33 -18.55 -4.17
C ASP A 211 13.25 -17.05 -4.44
N TYR A 212 13.66 -16.68 -5.66
CA TYR A 212 13.44 -15.35 -6.19
C TYR A 212 11.99 -15.22 -6.67
N GLU A 213 11.43 -14.03 -6.53
CA GLU A 213 10.13 -13.71 -7.11
C GLU A 213 10.14 -14.00 -8.62
N ARG A 214 9.26 -14.90 -9.08
CA ARG A 214 9.23 -15.38 -10.48
C ARG A 214 8.80 -14.29 -11.47
N SER A 215 8.13 -13.25 -10.99
CA SER A 215 7.68 -12.08 -11.75
C SER A 215 8.11 -10.78 -11.04
N PRO A 216 9.39 -10.42 -11.11
CA PRO A 216 9.90 -9.24 -10.42
C PRO A 216 9.28 -7.98 -10.98
N ARG A 217 9.13 -7.00 -10.10
CA ARG A 217 8.39 -5.79 -10.41
C ARG A 217 9.16 -4.86 -11.35
N GLU A 218 8.52 -4.45 -12.42
CA GLU A 218 9.02 -3.42 -13.35
C GLU A 218 8.23 -2.12 -13.14
N TYR A 219 8.95 -1.04 -12.85
CA TYR A 219 8.38 0.30 -12.71
C TYR A 219 8.56 1.03 -14.03
N GLU A 220 7.47 1.15 -14.80
CA GLU A 220 7.45 1.96 -16.01
C GLU A 220 7.37 3.45 -15.66
N LEU A 221 7.99 4.28 -16.50
CA LEU A 221 7.87 5.73 -16.38
C LEU A 221 6.49 6.19 -16.84
N SER A 222 5.78 6.87 -15.94
CA SER A 222 4.57 7.60 -16.29
C SER A 222 4.92 8.95 -16.93
N VAL A 223 3.97 9.52 -17.67
CA VAL A 223 4.12 10.81 -18.35
C VAL A 223 3.04 11.79 -17.90
N ALA A 224 3.47 12.99 -17.48
CA ALA A 224 2.58 14.15 -17.44
C ALA A 224 2.94 15.08 -18.60
N GLN A 225 1.93 15.52 -19.34
CA GLN A 225 2.09 16.40 -20.48
C GLN A 225 1.01 17.49 -20.50
N THR A 226 1.36 18.65 -21.01
CA THR A 226 0.43 19.76 -21.19
C THR A 226 0.86 20.61 -22.38
N VAL A 227 -0.12 21.28 -23.01
CA VAL A 227 0.12 22.14 -24.16
C VAL A 227 0.00 23.59 -23.71
N LEU A 228 1.12 24.32 -23.71
CA LEU A 228 1.13 25.76 -23.56
C LEU A 228 0.74 26.41 -24.89
N ARG A 229 -0.25 27.32 -24.85
CA ARG A 229 -0.73 28.07 -26.00
C ARG A 229 -0.54 29.55 -25.77
N VAL A 230 0.24 30.20 -26.64
CA VAL A 230 0.53 31.64 -26.56
C VAL A 230 0.19 32.30 -27.89
N HIS A 231 -0.60 33.36 -27.87
CA HIS A 231 -0.84 34.13 -29.10
C HIS A 231 0.46 34.84 -29.51
N THR A 232 0.83 34.79 -30.80
CA THR A 232 2.03 35.46 -31.35
C THR A 232 2.13 36.92 -30.94
N ARG A 233 1.03 37.69 -31.04
CA ARG A 233 0.94 39.08 -30.59
C ARG A 233 1.41 39.30 -29.15
N VAL A 234 1.18 38.33 -28.26
CA VAL A 234 1.64 38.43 -26.85
C VAL A 234 3.14 38.22 -26.74
N ALA A 235 3.68 37.26 -27.49
CA ALA A 235 5.13 37.05 -27.59
C ALA A 235 5.83 38.27 -28.24
N ASP A 236 5.20 38.90 -29.23
CA ASP A 236 5.80 39.98 -30.01
C ASP A 236 5.69 41.36 -29.33
N LEU A 237 4.53 41.70 -28.75
CA LEU A 237 4.24 43.07 -28.28
C LEU A 237 4.34 43.26 -26.77
N TYR A 238 4.18 42.19 -25.96
CA TYR A 238 4.08 42.31 -24.50
C TYR A 238 5.29 41.72 -23.77
N ASN A 239 6.44 41.63 -24.42
CA ASN A 239 7.61 40.91 -23.92
C ASN A 239 8.55 41.75 -23.01
N GLU A 240 8.24 43.03 -22.80
CA GLU A 240 8.98 43.94 -21.92
C GLU A 240 8.08 44.49 -20.81
N PRO A 241 8.59 44.66 -19.57
CA PRO A 241 9.96 44.36 -19.11
C PRO A 241 10.21 42.87 -18.83
N MET A 242 9.20 42.01 -18.98
CA MET A 242 9.28 40.56 -18.67
C MET A 242 8.84 39.73 -19.86
N ASN A 243 9.61 38.69 -20.18
CA ASN A 243 9.28 37.77 -21.26
C ASN A 243 8.03 36.95 -20.94
N GLN A 244 6.91 37.20 -21.62
CA GLN A 244 5.62 36.59 -21.31
C GLN A 244 5.60 35.10 -21.63
N VAL A 245 6.25 34.70 -22.72
CA VAL A 245 6.33 33.28 -23.11
C VAL A 245 7.09 32.51 -22.03
N GLU A 246 8.21 33.05 -21.55
CA GLU A 246 9.01 32.44 -20.51
C GLU A 246 8.26 32.38 -19.17
N GLN A 247 7.54 33.44 -18.80
CA GLN A 247 6.71 33.42 -17.57
C GLN A 247 5.56 32.41 -17.67
N GLN A 248 4.88 32.33 -18.81
CA GLN A 248 3.82 31.34 -19.02
C GLN A 248 4.38 29.92 -19.00
N LEU A 249 5.51 29.69 -19.67
CA LEU A 249 6.22 28.41 -19.63
C LEU A 249 6.61 28.03 -18.20
N ARG A 250 7.18 28.97 -17.44
CA ARG A 250 7.51 28.75 -16.02
C ARG A 250 6.27 28.34 -15.23
N LEU A 251 5.15 29.06 -15.36
CA LEU A 251 3.91 28.72 -14.66
C LEU A 251 3.36 27.34 -15.05
N THR A 252 3.45 27.00 -16.33
CA THR A 252 3.07 25.67 -16.84
C THR A 252 3.95 24.58 -16.23
N ILE A 253 5.26 24.79 -16.17
CA ILE A 253 6.21 23.85 -15.53
C ILE A 253 5.89 23.71 -14.04
N GLU A 254 5.62 24.81 -13.33
CA GLU A 254 5.24 24.78 -11.92
C GLU A 254 3.98 23.92 -11.70
N ALA A 255 2.94 24.10 -12.53
CA ALA A 255 1.72 23.29 -12.46
C ALA A 255 1.98 21.80 -12.80
N LEU A 256 2.85 21.54 -13.78
CA LEU A 256 3.27 20.18 -14.13
C LEU A 256 3.98 19.50 -12.96
N ARG A 257 4.87 20.20 -12.24
CA ARG A 257 5.56 19.68 -11.05
C ARG A 257 4.61 19.46 -9.88
N GLU A 258 3.60 20.31 -9.71
CA GLU A 258 2.53 20.07 -8.71
C GLU A 258 1.74 18.80 -9.02
N ARG A 259 1.44 18.54 -10.31
CA ARG A 259 0.79 17.30 -10.74
C ARG A 259 1.72 16.10 -10.55
N GLN A 260 3.00 16.24 -10.86
CA GLN A 260 4.01 15.21 -10.65
C GLN A 260 4.06 14.77 -9.18
N GLU A 261 4.16 15.72 -8.23
CA GLU A 261 4.16 15.38 -6.81
C GLU A 261 2.87 14.68 -6.39
N HIS A 262 1.71 15.12 -6.92
CA HIS A 262 0.44 14.47 -6.65
C HIS A 262 0.42 13.00 -7.08
N GLU A 263 0.88 12.71 -8.30
CA GLU A 263 0.96 11.35 -8.83
C GLU A 263 1.97 10.50 -8.04
N MET A 264 3.14 11.04 -7.69
CA MET A 264 4.12 10.31 -6.87
C MET A 264 3.58 9.93 -5.49
N VAL A 265 2.62 10.67 -4.95
CA VAL A 265 1.95 10.33 -3.69
C VAL A 265 0.77 9.37 -3.91
N ASN A 266 -0.10 9.65 -4.88
CA ASN A 266 -1.45 9.07 -4.97
C ASN A 266 -1.69 8.12 -6.15
N ASN A 267 -0.77 7.99 -7.09
CA ASN A 267 -0.98 7.10 -8.23
C ASN A 267 -1.13 5.64 -7.74
N ARG A 268 -2.13 4.92 -8.24
CA ARG A 268 -2.43 3.55 -7.79
C ARG A 268 -1.34 2.54 -8.18
N GLU A 269 -0.61 2.79 -9.26
CA GLU A 269 0.43 1.88 -9.75
C GLU A 269 1.75 2.10 -9.02
N PHE A 270 2.28 3.33 -9.00
CA PHE A 270 3.61 3.64 -8.44
C PHE A 270 3.61 4.63 -7.27
N GLY A 271 2.46 5.23 -6.93
CA GLY A 271 2.37 6.23 -5.87
C GLY A 271 2.67 5.65 -4.48
N LEU A 272 3.36 6.42 -3.65
CA LEU A 272 3.88 5.97 -2.36
C LEU A 272 2.78 5.47 -1.41
N LEU A 273 1.61 6.14 -1.38
CA LEU A 273 0.51 5.72 -0.51
C LEU A 273 -0.06 4.35 -0.86
N HIS A 274 0.06 3.91 -2.11
CA HIS A 274 -0.43 2.59 -2.54
C HIS A 274 0.67 1.53 -2.49
N ASN A 275 1.93 1.94 -2.59
CA ASN A 275 3.08 1.06 -2.71
C ASN A 275 3.79 0.69 -1.40
N ALA A 276 3.34 1.25 -0.29
CA ALA A 276 3.75 0.78 1.03
C ALA A 276 3.28 -0.66 1.26
N ASP A 277 4.20 -1.50 1.71
CA ASP A 277 3.95 -2.89 2.05
C ASP A 277 2.93 -3.00 3.21
N LEU A 278 2.10 -4.04 3.17
CA LEU A 278 1.06 -4.27 4.18
C LEU A 278 1.60 -4.33 5.61
N SER A 279 2.77 -4.95 5.80
CA SER A 279 3.42 -5.05 7.12
C SER A 279 3.90 -3.70 7.66
N GLN A 280 4.05 -2.70 6.80
CA GLN A 280 4.55 -1.36 7.13
C GLN A 280 3.44 -0.33 7.29
N ARG A 281 2.17 -0.77 7.17
CA ARG A 281 0.99 0.04 7.40
C ARG A 281 0.52 -0.17 8.83
N ILE A 282 0.51 0.92 9.60
CA ILE A 282 0.07 0.92 11.00
C ILE A 282 -1.08 1.90 11.17
N GLN A 283 -1.88 1.69 12.22
CA GLN A 283 -2.98 2.56 12.59
C GLN A 283 -2.73 3.18 13.96
N PRO A 284 -3.20 4.41 14.20
CA PRO A 284 -3.06 5.07 15.48
C PRO A 284 -3.85 4.34 16.57
N ARG A 285 -3.35 4.38 17.79
CA ARG A 285 -3.98 3.69 18.93
C ARG A 285 -5.27 4.35 19.40
N SER A 286 -5.35 5.67 19.30
CA SER A 286 -6.46 6.48 19.85
C SER A 286 -7.21 7.31 18.81
N GLY A 287 -6.88 7.17 17.51
CA GLY A 287 -7.42 8.00 16.42
C GLY A 287 -6.46 9.13 16.01
N PRO A 288 -6.26 10.19 16.82
CA PRO A 288 -5.28 11.24 16.52
C PRO A 288 -3.84 10.73 16.57
N PRO A 289 -2.89 11.38 15.86
CA PRO A 289 -1.50 10.96 15.83
C PRO A 289 -0.79 11.35 17.12
N GLY A 290 -0.55 10.39 18.00
CA GLY A 290 0.21 10.59 19.23
C GLY A 290 1.73 10.39 19.07
N PRO A 291 2.53 10.84 20.04
CA PRO A 291 3.95 10.53 20.15
C PRO A 291 4.29 9.04 19.98
N ASP A 292 3.52 8.18 20.65
CA ASP A 292 3.74 6.72 20.62
C ASP A 292 3.46 6.14 19.23
N ASP A 293 2.50 6.69 18.48
CA ASP A 293 2.19 6.26 17.11
C ASP A 293 3.33 6.62 16.15
N LEU A 294 3.99 7.76 16.35
CA LEU A 294 5.17 8.15 15.58
C LEU A 294 6.41 7.35 15.98
N ASP A 295 6.58 7.02 17.26
CA ASP A 295 7.64 6.09 17.70
C ASP A 295 7.41 4.68 17.10
N GLN A 296 6.15 4.23 16.99
CA GLN A 296 5.81 3.00 16.27
C GLN A 296 6.08 3.11 14.76
N LEU A 297 5.77 4.25 14.13
CA LEU A 297 6.11 4.48 12.73
C LEU A 297 7.62 4.45 12.50
N LEU A 298 8.41 5.05 13.40
CA LEU A 298 9.87 4.97 13.35
C LEU A 298 10.38 3.53 13.49
N ALA A 299 9.69 2.68 14.26
CA ALA A 299 10.06 1.28 14.39
C ALA A 299 9.85 0.48 13.09
N THR A 300 8.92 0.89 12.22
CA THR A 300 8.72 0.23 10.92
C THR A 300 9.89 0.51 9.96
N VAL A 301 10.37 1.75 9.93
CA VAL A 301 11.53 2.20 9.11
C VAL A 301 12.73 2.57 10.00
N TRP A 302 13.13 1.66 10.91
CA TRP A 302 14.17 1.95 11.91
C TRP A 302 15.58 2.08 11.32
N LYS A 303 15.82 1.47 10.16
CA LYS A 303 17.10 1.49 9.46
C LYS A 303 17.21 2.81 8.71
N GLU A 304 17.90 3.79 9.27
CA GLU A 304 18.21 5.09 8.65
C GLU A 304 16.97 5.83 8.07
N PRO A 305 15.97 6.18 8.90
CA PRO A 305 14.83 6.98 8.46
C PRO A 305 15.29 8.37 7.99
N GLY A 306 14.87 8.78 6.79
CA GLY A 306 15.26 10.05 6.18
C GLY A 306 14.34 11.21 6.60
N PHE A 307 13.06 11.11 6.26
CA PHE A 307 12.06 12.15 6.58
C PHE A 307 10.65 11.58 6.60
N MET A 308 9.74 12.30 7.25
CA MET A 308 8.30 12.07 7.21
C MET A 308 7.62 13.05 6.26
N LEU A 309 6.55 12.62 5.60
CA LEU A 309 5.63 13.48 4.87
C LEU A 309 4.24 13.37 5.48
N ALA A 310 3.63 14.52 5.75
CA ALA A 310 2.28 14.58 6.29
C ALA A 310 1.52 15.78 5.75
N HIS A 311 0.20 15.68 5.67
CA HIS A 311 -0.64 16.84 5.36
C HIS A 311 -0.44 17.92 6.45
N PRO A 312 -0.40 19.22 6.13
CA PRO A 312 -0.18 20.28 7.13
C PRO A 312 -1.15 20.23 8.32
N ARG A 313 -2.41 19.85 8.07
CA ARG A 313 -3.41 19.63 9.14
C ARG A 313 -3.04 18.46 10.05
N THR A 314 -2.43 17.40 9.52
CA THR A 314 -1.95 16.24 10.28
C THR A 314 -0.76 16.62 11.15
N ILE A 315 0.19 17.41 10.63
CA ILE A 315 1.31 17.95 11.41
C ILE A 315 0.78 18.81 12.56
N ALA A 316 -0.23 19.65 12.31
CA ALA A 316 -0.87 20.44 13.36
C ALA A 316 -1.60 19.55 14.39
N ALA A 317 -2.27 18.47 13.97
CA ALA A 317 -2.91 17.52 14.88
C ALA A 317 -1.88 16.84 15.79
N PHE A 318 -0.75 16.40 15.24
CA PHE A 318 0.36 15.86 16.02
C PHE A 318 0.93 16.88 17.01
N GLY A 319 1.10 18.14 16.59
CA GLY A 319 1.53 19.23 17.47
C GLY A 319 0.57 19.47 18.65
N ARG A 320 -0.75 19.35 18.43
CA ARG A 320 -1.76 19.41 19.51
C ARG A 320 -1.65 18.22 20.46
N GLU A 321 -1.47 17.00 19.94
CA GLU A 321 -1.27 15.79 20.76
C GLU A 321 -0.01 15.87 21.62
N CYS A 322 1.07 16.43 21.10
CA CYS A 322 2.31 16.69 21.84
C CYS A 322 2.08 17.74 22.93
N SER A 323 1.47 18.87 22.57
CA SER A 323 1.19 19.97 23.51
C SER A 323 0.31 19.51 24.68
N ARG A 324 -0.70 18.67 24.41
CA ARG A 324 -1.57 18.08 25.46
C ARG A 324 -0.78 17.23 26.46
N ARG A 325 0.30 16.59 26.01
CA ARG A 325 1.20 15.77 26.84
C ARG A 325 2.38 16.54 27.42
N GLY A 326 2.45 17.86 27.20
CA GLY A 326 3.58 18.70 27.64
C GLY A 326 4.88 18.44 26.87
N ILE A 327 4.79 17.87 25.67
CA ILE A 327 5.92 17.55 24.80
C ILE A 327 6.00 18.61 23.70
N TYR A 328 7.20 19.13 23.46
CA TYR A 328 7.46 20.10 22.38
C TYR A 328 8.44 19.49 21.39
N PRO A 329 7.99 19.11 20.17
CA PRO A 329 8.87 18.60 19.13
C PRO A 329 9.97 19.61 18.79
N GLN A 330 11.18 19.11 18.53
CA GLN A 330 12.28 19.96 18.09
C GLN A 330 12.06 20.43 16.65
N SER A 331 12.82 21.44 16.22
CA SER A 331 12.88 21.83 14.82
C SER A 331 14.25 21.49 14.26
N VAL A 332 14.30 21.13 12.98
CA VAL A 332 15.53 20.86 12.22
C VAL A 332 15.57 21.83 11.05
N ASP A 333 16.77 22.32 10.73
CA ASP A 333 16.99 23.13 9.54
C ASP A 333 17.04 22.21 8.30
N MET A 334 16.12 22.46 7.37
CA MET A 334 16.05 21.79 6.08
C MET A 334 16.19 22.85 4.99
N SER A 335 17.39 22.96 4.42
CA SER A 335 17.68 23.90 3.33
C SER A 335 17.31 25.36 3.66
N GLY A 336 17.55 25.80 4.89
CA GLY A 336 17.23 27.15 5.38
C GLY A 336 15.81 27.30 5.94
N HIS A 337 15.04 26.22 6.01
CA HIS A 337 13.69 26.20 6.59
C HIS A 337 13.65 25.38 7.88
N GLN A 338 13.20 26.01 8.97
CA GLN A 338 12.93 25.31 10.22
C GLN A 338 11.65 24.48 10.09
N VAL A 339 11.77 23.16 10.15
CA VAL A 339 10.64 22.22 10.09
C VAL A 339 10.53 21.43 11.39
N PRO A 340 9.30 21.09 11.84
CA PRO A 340 9.12 20.24 13.01
C PRO A 340 9.78 18.87 12.79
N SER A 341 10.33 18.29 13.84
CA SER A 341 10.96 16.97 13.80
C SER A 341 10.54 16.11 14.97
N TRP A 342 10.57 14.80 14.76
CA TRP A 342 10.34 13.81 15.79
C TRP A 342 11.55 12.87 15.86
N ARG A 343 12.20 12.80 17.04
CA ARG A 343 13.43 12.00 17.25
C ARG A 343 14.55 12.29 16.23
N GLY A 344 14.67 13.54 15.79
CA GLY A 344 15.65 13.95 14.79
C GLY A 344 15.21 13.74 13.33
N VAL A 345 14.07 13.09 13.07
CA VAL A 345 13.52 12.91 11.73
C VAL A 345 12.58 14.07 11.38
N PRO A 346 12.84 14.84 10.31
CA PRO A 346 12.02 15.99 9.94
C PRO A 346 10.64 15.58 9.41
N MET A 347 9.61 16.33 9.80
CA MET A 347 8.23 16.20 9.32
C MET A 347 7.92 17.29 8.29
N LEU A 348 7.91 16.90 7.03
CA LEU A 348 7.77 17.82 5.90
C LEU A 348 6.30 17.93 5.46
N PRO A 349 5.78 19.16 5.25
CA PRO A 349 4.40 19.36 4.82
C PRO A 349 4.19 18.96 3.36
N CYS A 350 3.19 18.13 3.11
CA CYS A 350 2.76 17.75 1.76
C CYS A 350 1.23 17.82 1.66
N ASN A 351 0.71 18.80 0.92
CA ASN A 351 -0.74 18.96 0.73
C ASN A 351 -1.33 17.97 -0.29
N LYS A 352 -0.51 17.10 -0.90
CA LYS A 352 -0.97 16.06 -1.82
C LYS A 352 -1.45 14.80 -1.12
N ILE A 353 -1.11 14.63 0.16
CA ILE A 353 -1.65 13.54 0.98
C ILE A 353 -3.13 13.86 1.25
N PRO A 354 -4.06 12.95 0.91
CA PRO A 354 -5.47 13.26 0.96
C PRO A 354 -5.96 13.42 2.41
N VAL A 355 -6.95 14.28 2.57
CA VAL A 355 -7.77 14.34 3.78
C VAL A 355 -9.15 13.82 3.40
N THR A 356 -9.57 12.74 4.05
CA THR A 356 -10.83 12.07 3.75
C THR A 356 -12.03 12.89 4.24
N LYS A 357 -13.24 12.53 3.78
CA LYS A 357 -14.50 13.09 4.32
C LYS A 357 -14.67 12.83 5.82
N ALA A 358 -14.11 11.72 6.31
CA ALA A 358 -14.08 11.37 7.72
C ALA A 358 -13.04 12.19 8.54
N ARG A 359 -12.40 13.19 7.92
CA ARG A 359 -11.32 14.00 8.52
C ARG A 359 -10.14 13.15 9.00
N THR A 360 -9.84 12.07 8.28
CA THR A 360 -8.62 11.28 8.45
C THR A 360 -7.60 11.58 7.37
N SER A 361 -6.33 11.32 7.64
CA SER A 361 -5.22 11.44 6.69
C SER A 361 -4.13 10.42 7.02
N SER A 362 -2.97 10.53 6.38
CA SER A 362 -1.84 9.61 6.58
C SER A 362 -0.54 10.36 6.85
N ILE A 363 0.41 9.67 7.48
CA ILE A 363 1.80 10.10 7.63
C ILE A 363 2.68 9.04 6.98
N LEU A 364 3.52 9.44 6.03
CA LEU A 364 4.51 8.56 5.42
C LEU A 364 5.86 8.78 6.10
N LEU A 365 6.60 7.71 6.34
CA LEU A 365 8.00 7.74 6.77
C LEU A 365 8.82 6.97 5.74
N MET A 366 9.93 7.55 5.28
CA MET A 366 10.77 6.89 4.28
C MET A 366 12.26 6.97 4.57
N ARG A 367 12.94 5.86 4.29
CA ARG A 367 14.37 5.82 3.96
C ARG A 367 14.51 6.10 2.47
N THR A 368 15.50 6.89 2.07
CA THR A 368 15.69 7.26 0.66
C THR A 368 17.04 6.82 0.12
N GLY A 369 17.12 6.61 -1.20
CA GLY A 369 18.38 6.39 -1.91
C GLY A 369 18.62 4.94 -2.32
N GLU A 370 19.23 4.75 -3.49
CA GLU A 370 19.49 3.42 -4.06
C GLU A 370 20.49 2.63 -3.21
N GLN A 371 21.56 3.29 -2.74
CA GLN A 371 22.60 2.67 -1.90
C GLN A 371 22.04 2.14 -0.58
N ASN A 372 21.11 2.88 0.01
CA ASN A 372 20.45 2.51 1.26
C ASN A 372 19.26 1.58 1.03
N ARG A 373 18.99 1.13 -0.21
CA ARG A 373 17.78 0.37 -0.58
C ARG A 373 16.52 1.09 -0.07
N GLY A 374 16.44 2.39 -0.30
CA GLY A 374 15.33 3.24 0.11
C GLY A 374 14.26 3.41 -0.97
N VAL A 375 13.48 4.47 -0.82
CA VAL A 375 12.61 5.03 -1.86
C VAL A 375 13.45 5.90 -2.80
N ILE A 376 13.20 5.76 -4.10
CA ILE A 376 13.85 6.54 -5.16
C ILE A 376 12.81 7.13 -6.10
N GLY A 377 13.09 8.34 -6.61
CA GLY A 377 12.39 8.89 -7.77
C GLY A 377 13.04 8.35 -9.04
N LEU A 378 12.23 8.04 -10.05
CA LEU A 378 12.70 7.61 -11.36
C LEU A 378 12.44 8.71 -12.38
N HIS A 379 13.41 8.99 -13.24
CA HIS A 379 13.28 9.94 -14.33
C HIS A 379 14.08 9.49 -15.56
N GLN A 380 13.79 10.14 -16.69
CA GLN A 380 14.56 9.99 -17.92
C GLN A 380 15.14 11.34 -18.32
N THR A 381 16.43 11.55 -18.11
CA THR A 381 17.20 12.68 -18.65
C THR A 381 17.73 12.39 -20.05
N GLY A 382 18.18 13.42 -20.77
CA GLY A 382 18.74 13.30 -22.12
C GLY A 382 17.69 13.09 -23.20
N ILE A 383 16.46 13.57 -22.96
CA ILE A 383 15.36 13.51 -23.92
C ILE A 383 15.49 14.62 -24.98
N PRO A 384 14.93 14.44 -26.19
CA PRO A 384 14.88 15.52 -27.18
C PRO A 384 14.16 16.76 -26.62
N ASP A 385 14.66 17.95 -26.96
CA ASP A 385 14.13 19.23 -26.51
C ASP A 385 14.08 19.37 -24.96
N GLU A 386 15.03 18.75 -24.24
CA GLU A 386 15.14 18.83 -22.79
C GLU A 386 15.44 20.27 -22.34
N TYR A 387 14.57 20.80 -21.50
CA TYR A 387 14.67 22.15 -20.92
C TYR A 387 15.29 22.10 -19.52
N GLN A 388 14.94 21.08 -18.73
CA GLN A 388 15.50 20.76 -17.41
C GLN A 388 15.58 19.23 -17.26
N PRO A 389 16.41 18.68 -16.36
CA PRO A 389 16.50 17.24 -16.17
C PRO A 389 15.13 16.55 -16.02
N GLY A 390 14.79 15.69 -16.98
CA GLY A 390 13.52 14.95 -17.04
C GLY A 390 12.30 15.77 -17.48
N LEU A 391 12.49 16.95 -18.09
CA LEU A 391 11.43 17.82 -18.59
C LEU A 391 11.78 18.38 -19.97
N SER A 392 10.93 18.13 -20.97
CA SER A 392 11.08 18.63 -22.33
C SER A 392 10.02 19.67 -22.69
N VAL A 393 10.41 20.59 -23.58
CA VAL A 393 9.54 21.65 -24.12
C VAL A 393 9.69 21.66 -25.63
N ARG A 394 8.73 21.07 -26.33
CA ARG A 394 8.76 20.90 -27.79
C ARG A 394 7.82 21.85 -28.50
N PHE A 395 8.33 22.61 -29.46
CA PHE A 395 7.50 23.46 -30.31
C PHE A 395 6.63 22.62 -31.26
N MET A 396 5.33 22.89 -31.28
CA MET A 396 4.34 22.14 -32.07
C MET A 396 3.89 22.86 -33.35
N GLY A 397 4.25 24.14 -33.53
CA GLY A 397 3.80 24.96 -34.64
C GLY A 397 2.93 26.14 -34.23
N ILE A 398 2.46 26.88 -35.24
CA ILE A 398 1.53 28.01 -35.11
C ILE A 398 0.27 27.67 -35.91
N ASN A 399 -0.90 27.84 -35.31
CA ASN A 399 -2.17 27.57 -36.00
C ASN A 399 -2.67 28.79 -36.81
N GLU A 400 -3.76 28.61 -37.56
CA GLU A 400 -4.39 29.66 -38.38
C GLU A 400 -4.87 30.89 -37.58
N GLN A 401 -5.02 30.75 -36.25
CA GLN A 401 -5.38 31.84 -35.34
C GLN A 401 -4.16 32.54 -34.73
N ALA A 402 -2.96 32.30 -35.27
CA ALA A 402 -1.69 32.84 -34.78
C ALA A 402 -1.40 32.47 -33.30
N ILE A 403 -1.73 31.24 -32.91
CA ILE A 403 -1.41 30.68 -31.59
C ILE A 403 -0.21 29.72 -31.72
N ILE A 404 0.88 30.08 -31.05
CA ILE A 404 2.10 29.28 -30.86
C ILE A 404 1.80 28.20 -29.82
N SER A 405 2.08 26.94 -30.14
CA SER A 405 1.87 25.82 -29.22
C SER A 405 3.19 25.16 -28.81
N TYR A 406 3.39 24.92 -27.52
CA TYR A 406 4.50 24.14 -26.97
C TYR A 406 3.95 22.94 -26.18
N LEU A 407 4.46 21.75 -26.46
CA LEU A 407 4.23 20.56 -25.66
C LEU A 407 5.26 20.51 -24.54
N VAL A 408 4.80 20.58 -23.30
CA VAL A 408 5.64 20.45 -22.10
C VAL A 408 5.39 19.07 -21.50
N SER A 409 6.43 18.25 -21.40
CA SER A 409 6.32 16.86 -20.93
C SER A 409 7.35 16.55 -19.85
N THR A 410 6.98 15.71 -18.89
CA THR A 410 7.89 15.16 -17.89
C THR A 410 7.61 13.67 -17.68
N TYR A 411 8.69 12.88 -17.56
CA TYR A 411 8.63 11.43 -17.38
C TYR A 411 9.14 11.09 -15.98
N TYR A 412 8.31 10.41 -15.20
CA TYR A 412 8.62 10.10 -13.81
C TYR A 412 7.93 8.84 -13.31
N SER A 413 8.51 8.25 -12.27
CA SER A 413 7.89 7.22 -11.46
C SER A 413 8.51 7.24 -10.06
N ALA A 414 8.03 6.40 -9.16
CA ALA A 414 8.61 6.22 -7.83
C ALA A 414 8.74 4.72 -7.54
N ALA A 415 9.89 4.32 -6.99
CA ALA A 415 10.14 2.94 -6.64
C ALA A 415 10.52 2.82 -5.17
N VAL A 416 9.86 1.88 -4.48
CA VAL A 416 10.21 1.44 -3.13
C VAL A 416 11.08 0.21 -3.32
N LEU A 417 12.36 0.25 -2.96
CA LEU A 417 13.26 -0.86 -3.30
C LEU A 417 13.04 -2.10 -2.43
N VAL A 418 12.73 -1.92 -1.15
CA VAL A 418 12.40 -3.00 -0.20
C VAL A 418 11.23 -2.61 0.69
N PRO A 419 10.47 -3.58 1.23
CA PRO A 419 9.31 -3.31 2.09
C PRO A 419 9.59 -2.33 3.23
N ASP A 420 10.67 -2.55 3.99
CA ASP A 420 11.03 -1.75 5.18
C ASP A 420 11.57 -0.33 4.88
N ALA A 421 11.51 0.13 3.64
CA ALA A 421 11.93 1.47 3.25
C ALA A 421 10.82 2.52 3.38
N LEU A 422 9.55 2.10 3.45
CA LEU A 422 8.39 2.99 3.45
C LEU A 422 7.34 2.52 4.46
N GLY A 423 7.17 3.30 5.52
CA GLY A 423 6.12 3.12 6.54
C GLY A 423 4.99 4.10 6.34
N VAL A 424 3.76 3.68 6.65
CA VAL A 424 2.57 4.54 6.59
C VAL A 424 1.76 4.40 7.87
N LEU A 425 1.54 5.51 8.57
CA LEU A 425 0.53 5.63 9.61
C LEU A 425 -0.78 6.09 8.96
N GLU A 426 -1.77 5.22 8.95
CA GLU A 426 -3.05 5.40 8.23
C GLU A 426 -4.19 5.80 9.15
N ASP A 427 -5.24 6.37 8.56
CA ASP A 427 -6.48 6.74 9.25
C ASP A 427 -6.26 7.64 10.48
N VAL A 428 -5.28 8.53 10.38
CA VAL A 428 -4.95 9.51 11.40
C VAL A 428 -6.03 10.57 11.49
N GLU A 429 -6.72 10.63 12.64
CA GLU A 429 -7.75 11.64 12.86
C GLU A 429 -7.15 13.03 13.06
N LEU A 430 -7.69 14.01 12.32
CA LEU A 430 -7.24 15.40 12.44
C LEU A 430 -7.86 16.14 13.63
N GLY A 431 -8.78 15.49 14.36
CA GLY A 431 -9.60 16.07 15.42
C GLY A 431 -10.89 16.72 14.91
N ARG A 432 -11.88 16.83 15.80
CA ARG A 432 -13.04 17.70 15.59
C ARG A 432 -12.58 19.14 15.87
N GLU A 433 -12.72 20.01 14.88
CA GLU A 433 -12.72 21.45 15.15
C GLU A 433 -14.02 21.68 15.93
N ASP A 434 -13.90 21.98 17.23
CA ASP A 434 -15.01 22.50 18.03
C ASP A 434 -15.39 23.91 17.55
#